data_AF-A0A192CLZ7-F1
#
_entry.id   AF-A0A192CLZ7-F1
#
_cell.length_a   1.000
_cell.length_b   1.000
_cell.length_c   1.000
_cell.angle_alpha   90.00
_cell.angle_beta   90.00
_cell.angle_gamma   90.00
#
_symmetry.space_group_name_H-M   'P 1'
#
loop_
_entity.id
_entity.type
_entity.pdbx_description
1 polymer ?
#
loop_
_entity_poly.entity_id
_entity_poly.type
_entity_poly.pdbx_seq_one_letter_code
_entity_poly.pdbx_strand_id
1 'polypeptide(L)'
;MTALFAEEITEGPLAGKMALYADVEPTESLVELVKKGQKLFTSMEVSPKFADTGKAYLVGLAATDDPASLGTEMLTFSASAAHNPLANRKQNPANLFTAAEETVIELEEVQDDKPSLFARVTALFTKKEQSDDARFSDVHKAVELVATEQQNLSARTEKSLSEQEERLSELETSLQEQQTAFNELVDKLSHEDSRQDYRQRATGGNAPADTLTNC
;
A
#
# COMPACT_ATOMS: atom_id res chain seq x y z
N MET A 1 9.77 25.20 -3.74
CA MET A 1 8.29 25.22 -3.81
C MET A 1 7.92 24.77 -5.22
N THR A 2 6.99 23.83 -5.32
CA THR A 2 6.60 23.19 -6.58
C THR A 2 5.16 23.53 -6.98
N ALA A 3 4.27 23.77 -6.02
CA ALA A 3 2.89 24.21 -6.25
C ALA A 3 2.39 25.13 -5.13
N LEU A 4 1.40 25.97 -5.46
CA LEU A 4 0.67 26.85 -4.55
C LEU A 4 -0.82 26.77 -4.84
N PHE A 5 -1.61 26.72 -3.78
CA PHE A 5 -3.07 26.71 -3.87
C PHE A 5 -3.67 27.51 -2.71
N ALA A 6 -4.72 28.29 -2.98
CA ALA A 6 -5.40 29.08 -1.98
C ALA A 6 -6.89 28.75 -1.96
N GLU A 7 -7.45 28.55 -0.77
CA GLU A 7 -8.84 28.17 -0.57
C GLU A 7 -9.39 28.79 0.72
N GLU A 8 -10.69 29.04 0.77
CA GLU A 8 -11.38 29.44 2.00
C GLU A 8 -11.62 28.22 2.90
N ILE A 9 -11.20 28.32 4.17
CA ILE A 9 -11.44 27.26 5.15
C ILE A 9 -12.93 27.25 5.51
N THR A 10 -13.59 26.12 5.36
CA THR A 10 -15.04 25.98 5.61
C THR A 10 -15.37 25.50 7.02
N GLU A 11 -14.42 24.89 7.74
CA GLU A 11 -14.66 24.21 9.01
C GLU A 11 -13.63 24.56 10.10
N GLY A 12 -14.01 24.36 11.36
CA GLY A 12 -13.11 24.51 12.51
C GLY A 12 -12.83 25.96 12.95
N PRO A 13 -11.83 26.17 13.83
CA PRO A 13 -11.55 27.47 14.43
C PRO A 13 -11.11 28.59 13.46
N LEU A 14 -10.76 28.21 12.22
CA LEU A 14 -10.32 29.13 11.17
C LEU A 14 -11.36 29.26 10.03
N ALA A 15 -12.60 28.76 10.22
CA ALA A 15 -13.66 28.88 9.23
C ALA A 15 -13.90 30.34 8.79
N GLY A 16 -14.05 30.56 7.49
CA GLY A 16 -14.19 31.88 6.86
C GLY A 16 -12.87 32.62 6.62
N LYS A 17 -11.71 32.01 6.89
CA LYS A 17 -10.39 32.57 6.58
C LYS A 17 -9.81 31.93 5.31
N MET A 18 -9.01 32.70 4.57
CA MET A 18 -8.24 32.18 3.43
C MET A 18 -7.01 31.42 3.93
N ALA A 19 -6.85 30.17 3.49
CA ALA A 19 -5.65 29.37 3.64
C ALA A 19 -4.78 29.45 2.37
N LEU A 20 -3.47 29.37 2.56
CA LEU A 20 -2.50 29.19 1.49
C LEU A 20 -1.74 27.88 1.72
N TYR A 21 -1.90 26.93 0.81
CA TYR A 21 -1.22 25.66 0.78
C TYR A 21 -0.05 25.71 -0.19
N ALA A 22 1.07 25.10 0.21
CA ALA A 22 2.29 25.09 -0.57
C ALA A 22 2.92 23.69 -0.57
N ASP A 23 3.21 23.17 -1.76
CA ASP A 23 4.06 22.00 -1.90
C ASP A 23 5.53 22.45 -1.92
N VAL A 24 6.31 21.91 -0.99
CA VAL A 24 7.73 22.20 -0.85
C VAL A 24 8.51 20.92 -1.08
N GLU A 25 9.38 20.93 -2.09
CA GLU A 25 10.44 19.94 -2.23
C GLU A 25 11.60 20.37 -1.31
N PRO A 26 11.82 19.68 -0.18
CA PRO A 26 12.83 20.09 0.79
C PRO A 26 14.23 19.73 0.31
N THR A 27 15.20 20.60 0.58
CA THR A 27 16.61 20.25 0.41
C THR A 27 17.05 19.30 1.53
N GLU A 28 18.11 18.52 1.30
CA GLU A 28 18.69 17.64 2.34
C GLU A 28 19.02 18.40 3.63
N SER A 29 19.55 19.63 3.50
CA SER A 29 19.84 20.50 4.64
C SER A 29 18.61 20.86 5.48
N LEU A 30 17.44 21.08 4.85
CA LEU A 30 16.21 21.37 5.56
C LEU A 30 15.70 20.11 6.29
N VAL A 31 15.81 18.94 5.65
CA VAL A 31 15.47 17.65 6.27
C VAL A 31 16.34 17.39 7.50
N GLU A 32 17.63 17.66 7.43
CA GLU A 32 18.54 17.52 8.57
C GLU A 32 18.21 18.47 9.74
N LEU A 33 17.89 19.73 9.44
CA LEU A 33 17.51 20.70 10.47
C LEU A 33 16.25 20.26 11.21
N VAL A 34 15.22 19.83 10.47
CA VAL A 34 13.98 19.33 11.06
C VAL A 34 14.23 18.06 11.89
N LYS A 35 15.09 17.14 11.44
CA LYS A 35 15.52 15.97 12.23
C LYS A 35 16.24 16.35 13.53
N LYS A 36 16.96 17.47 13.53
CA LYS A 36 17.63 18.05 14.72
C LYS A 36 16.69 18.89 15.59
N GLY A 37 15.40 18.96 15.26
CA GLY A 37 14.41 19.76 15.99
C GLY A 37 14.51 21.27 15.73
N GLN A 38 15.08 21.67 14.58
CA GLN A 38 15.28 23.07 14.19
C GLN A 38 14.51 23.39 12.90
N LYS A 39 14.10 24.66 12.75
CA LYS A 39 13.31 25.18 11.62
C LYS A 39 12.05 24.37 11.36
N LEU A 40 11.34 24.07 12.44
CA LEU A 40 10.21 23.16 12.48
C LEU A 40 8.91 23.73 11.89
N PHE A 41 8.79 25.05 11.77
CA PHE A 41 7.58 25.71 11.29
C PHE A 41 7.85 26.46 9.99
N THR A 42 6.78 26.84 9.30
CA THR A 42 6.85 27.74 8.16
C THR A 42 6.37 29.13 8.55
N SER A 43 6.89 30.15 7.88
CA SER A 43 6.33 31.49 7.95
C SER A 43 6.41 32.15 6.58
N MET A 44 5.43 32.99 6.28
CA MET A 44 5.33 33.68 5.02
C MET A 44 5.44 35.19 5.16
N GLU A 45 6.03 35.83 4.16
CA GLU A 45 6.02 37.26 3.97
C GLU A 45 5.02 37.59 2.85
N VAL A 46 4.05 38.46 3.16
CA VAL A 46 2.99 38.86 2.22
C VAL A 46 3.09 40.36 1.98
N SER A 47 3.18 40.76 0.71
CA SER A 47 3.02 42.15 0.29
C SER A 47 1.54 42.41 0.01
N PRO A 48 0.85 43.26 0.79
CA PRO A 48 -0.59 43.47 0.64
C PRO A 48 -0.99 44.18 -0.66
N LYS A 49 -0.06 44.90 -1.30
CA LYS A 49 -0.31 45.67 -2.53
C LYS A 49 0.83 45.45 -3.52
N PHE A 50 0.73 44.40 -4.30
CA PHE A 50 1.75 44.05 -5.29
C PHE A 50 1.42 44.62 -6.67
N ALA A 51 2.41 45.26 -7.30
CA ALA A 51 2.35 45.79 -8.67
C ALA A 51 1.07 46.59 -9.00
N ASP A 52 0.59 47.39 -8.04
CA ASP A 52 -0.65 48.19 -8.13
C ASP A 52 -1.94 47.42 -8.46
N THR A 53 -1.91 46.09 -8.34
CA THR A 53 -3.08 45.24 -8.60
C THR A 53 -4.14 45.31 -7.50
N GLY A 54 -3.79 45.89 -6.35
CA GLY A 54 -4.63 45.89 -5.15
C GLY A 54 -4.77 44.52 -4.48
N LYS A 55 -4.01 43.51 -4.93
CA LYS A 55 -4.03 42.15 -4.39
C LYS A 55 -2.78 41.87 -3.56
N ALA A 56 -2.96 40.98 -2.58
CA ALA A 56 -1.88 40.45 -1.78
C ALA A 56 -1.01 39.47 -2.61
N TYR A 57 0.31 39.50 -2.38
CA TYR A 57 1.28 38.65 -3.06
C TYR A 57 2.24 38.02 -2.05
N LEU A 58 2.50 36.72 -2.20
CA LEU A 58 3.49 36.02 -1.40
C LEU A 58 4.90 36.42 -1.85
N VAL A 59 5.63 37.14 -1.00
CA VAL A 59 7.00 37.61 -1.25
C VAL A 59 8.01 36.53 -0.89
N GLY A 60 7.80 35.84 0.22
CA GLY A 60 8.75 34.86 0.74
C GLY A 60 8.07 33.78 1.55
N LEU A 61 8.65 32.59 1.51
CA LEU A 61 8.31 31.47 2.38
C LEU A 61 9.60 30.98 3.03
N ALA A 62 9.60 30.89 4.36
CA ALA A 62 10.76 30.50 5.15
C ALA A 62 10.41 29.37 6.12
N ALA A 63 11.40 28.52 6.42
CA ALA A 63 11.35 27.62 7.57
C ALA A 63 11.96 28.32 8.79
N THR A 64 11.28 28.28 9.93
CA THR A 64 11.64 29.01 11.16
C THR A 64 11.22 28.24 12.41
N ASP A 65 11.86 28.54 13.54
CA ASP A 65 11.48 28.00 14.86
C ASP A 65 10.35 28.83 15.49
N ASP A 66 10.32 30.13 15.18
CA ASP A 66 9.37 31.10 15.69
C ASP A 66 8.56 31.68 14.50
N PRO A 67 7.44 31.05 14.10
CA PRO A 67 6.64 31.54 12.99
C PRO A 67 5.86 32.81 13.37
N ALA A 68 5.85 33.80 12.47
CA ALA A 68 4.99 34.99 12.60
C ALA A 68 3.58 34.75 12.03
N SER A 69 3.41 33.65 11.29
CA SER A 69 2.17 33.28 10.63
C SER A 69 1.26 32.51 11.60
N LEU A 70 -0.04 32.77 11.54
CA LEU A 70 -1.03 32.12 12.41
C LEU A 70 -1.47 30.77 11.81
N GLY A 71 -1.67 29.76 12.66
CA GLY A 71 -2.20 28.45 12.23
C GLY A 71 -1.19 27.57 11.49
N THR A 72 0.11 27.82 11.64
CA THR A 72 1.16 27.01 11.03
C THR A 72 1.39 25.73 11.83
N GLU A 73 1.30 24.59 11.15
CA GLU A 73 1.64 23.29 11.72
C GLU A 73 3.14 23.00 11.59
N MET A 74 3.63 22.08 12.43
CA MET A 74 5.00 21.59 12.35
C MET A 74 5.20 20.84 11.03
N LEU A 75 6.32 21.10 10.36
CA LEU A 75 6.73 20.39 9.16
C LEU A 75 6.84 18.89 9.46
N THR A 76 5.95 18.12 8.86
CA THR A 76 5.98 16.67 8.87
C THR A 76 6.27 16.17 7.46
N PHE A 77 7.34 15.42 7.30
CA PHE A 77 7.66 14.83 6.01
C PHE A 77 6.70 13.68 5.71
N SER A 78 6.41 13.48 4.43
CA SER A 78 5.32 12.64 3.92
C SER A 78 5.23 11.23 4.52
N ALA A 79 6.32 10.64 5.00
CA ALA A 79 6.28 9.34 5.67
C ALA A 79 5.42 9.33 6.96
N SER A 80 5.40 10.43 7.72
CA SER A 80 4.73 10.53 9.03
C SER A 80 3.65 11.63 9.12
N ALA A 81 3.41 12.36 8.03
CA ALA A 81 2.38 13.40 7.99
C ALA A 81 0.97 12.80 8.12
N ALA A 82 0.13 13.39 8.99
CA ALA A 82 -1.28 12.99 9.15
C ALA A 82 -2.07 13.20 7.85
N HIS A 83 -1.73 14.24 7.08
CA HIS A 83 -2.25 14.49 5.75
C HIS A 83 -1.13 14.32 4.72
N ASN A 84 -0.97 13.10 4.21
CA ASN A 84 0.10 12.75 3.26
C ASN A 84 -0.40 12.90 1.80
N PRO A 85 0.12 13.83 0.99
CA PRO A 85 -0.27 13.97 -0.42
C PRO A 85 0.10 12.76 -1.28
N LEU A 86 1.02 11.90 -0.81
CA LEU A 86 1.39 10.63 -1.44
C LEU A 86 0.51 9.45 -0.96
N ALA A 87 -0.48 9.67 -0.09
CA ALA A 87 -1.37 8.61 0.38
C ALA A 87 -2.05 7.87 -0.78
N ASN A 88 -2.47 8.61 -1.82
CA ASN A 88 -3.07 8.07 -3.03
C ASN A 88 -2.11 7.24 -3.90
N ARG A 89 -0.80 7.29 -3.63
CA ARG A 89 0.21 6.47 -4.33
C ARG A 89 0.38 5.10 -3.68
N LYS A 90 -0.20 4.85 -2.50
CA LYS A 90 -0.24 3.52 -1.91
C LYS A 90 -1.36 2.72 -2.55
N GLN A 91 -1.08 1.46 -2.92
CA GLN A 91 -2.14 0.53 -3.34
C GLN A 91 -3.12 0.22 -2.21
N ASN A 92 -2.65 0.20 -0.95
CA ASN A 92 -3.46 0.05 0.24
C ASN A 92 -2.99 1.04 1.33
N PRO A 93 -3.89 1.74 2.04
CA PRO A 93 -3.54 2.66 3.11
C PRO A 93 -2.60 2.09 4.19
N ALA A 94 -2.71 0.78 4.48
CA ALA A 94 -1.90 0.07 5.46
C ALA A 94 -0.45 -0.19 5.00
N ASN A 95 -0.12 0.04 3.73
CA ASN A 95 1.23 -0.20 3.22
C ASN A 95 2.25 0.75 3.86
N LEU A 96 3.32 0.20 4.43
CA LEU A 96 4.43 0.96 5.01
C LEU A 96 5.55 1.14 3.98
N PHE A 97 6.17 2.32 3.95
CA PHE A 97 7.41 2.55 3.23
C PHE A 97 8.56 2.14 4.17
N THR A 98 9.04 0.91 4.02
CA THR A 98 10.21 0.43 4.78
C THR A 98 11.48 1.01 4.17
N ALA A 99 12.28 1.70 4.97
CA ALA A 99 13.66 2.01 4.61
C ALA A 99 14.44 0.69 4.50
N ALA A 100 15.08 0.44 3.36
CA ALA A 100 15.94 -0.72 3.20
C ALA A 100 17.23 -0.51 4.00
N GLU A 101 17.20 -0.81 5.30
CA GLU A 101 18.42 -1.00 6.09
C GLU A 101 19.06 -2.35 5.74
N GLU A 102 20.39 -2.36 5.68
CA GLU A 102 21.18 -3.57 5.41
C GLU A 102 21.05 -4.53 6.60
N THR A 103 20.04 -5.37 6.56
CA THR A 103 19.84 -6.44 7.54
C THR A 103 20.63 -7.66 7.10
N VAL A 104 21.58 -8.08 7.93
CA VAL A 104 22.26 -9.36 7.76
C VAL A 104 21.23 -10.46 7.98
N ILE A 105 20.81 -11.12 6.90
CA ILE A 105 19.94 -12.30 6.96
C ILE A 105 20.83 -13.49 7.31
N GLU A 106 21.04 -13.74 8.61
CA GLU A 106 21.57 -15.03 9.06
C GLU A 106 20.45 -16.06 8.95
N LEU A 107 20.49 -16.84 7.87
CA LEU A 107 19.66 -18.02 7.71
C LEU A 107 20.20 -19.08 8.70
N GLU A 108 19.62 -19.13 9.90
CA GLU A 108 19.79 -20.30 10.76
C GLU A 108 19.19 -21.51 10.03
N GLU A 109 20.01 -22.53 9.78
CA GLU A 109 19.51 -23.85 9.41
C GLU A 109 18.58 -24.30 10.55
N VAL A 110 17.28 -24.37 10.25
CA VAL A 110 16.30 -24.96 11.17
C VAL A 110 16.84 -26.35 11.54
N GLN A 111 17.18 -26.55 12.81
CA GLN A 111 17.57 -27.85 13.32
C GLN A 111 16.37 -28.80 13.19
N ASP A 112 16.26 -29.46 12.05
CA ASP A 112 15.40 -30.61 11.83
C ASP A 112 16.10 -31.86 12.34
N ASP A 113 16.23 -32.00 13.66
CA ASP A 113 16.70 -33.26 14.25
C ASP A 113 15.77 -33.72 15.39
N LYS A 114 14.46 -33.61 15.15
CA LYS A 114 13.54 -34.56 15.80
C LYS A 114 13.66 -35.87 15.04
N PRO A 115 14.11 -36.98 15.69
CA PRO A 115 14.27 -38.25 14.99
C PRO A 115 12.94 -38.65 14.35
N SER A 116 13.01 -39.08 13.09
CA SER A 116 11.83 -39.51 12.32
C SER A 116 11.07 -40.61 13.06
N LEU A 117 9.77 -40.76 12.78
CA LEU A 117 8.96 -41.85 13.34
C LEU A 117 9.67 -43.20 13.19
N PHE A 118 10.22 -43.46 12.01
CA PHE A 118 10.97 -44.66 11.70
C PHE A 118 12.19 -44.81 12.61
N ALA A 119 12.97 -43.74 12.83
CA ALA A 119 14.11 -43.76 13.74
C ALA A 119 13.70 -44.00 15.20
N ARG A 120 12.58 -43.43 15.65
CA ARG A 120 12.05 -43.64 17.02
C ARG A 120 11.57 -45.07 17.24
N VAL A 121 10.82 -45.63 16.28
CA VAL A 121 10.35 -47.02 16.34
C VAL A 121 11.54 -47.99 16.24
N THR A 122 12.50 -47.72 15.35
CA THR A 122 13.71 -48.55 15.22
C THR A 122 14.58 -48.51 16.48
N ALA A 123 14.67 -47.37 17.16
CA ALA A 123 15.39 -47.23 18.43
C ALA A 123 14.77 -48.10 19.56
N LEU A 124 13.44 -48.27 19.57
CA LEU A 124 12.76 -49.15 20.53
C LEU A 124 13.15 -50.63 20.32
N PHE A 125 13.33 -51.06 19.07
CA PHE A 125 13.63 -52.47 18.75
C PHE A 125 15.13 -52.82 18.66
N THR A 126 16.01 -51.84 18.52
CA THR A 126 17.47 -52.06 18.46
C THR A 126 18.13 -52.16 19.82
N LYS A 127 17.40 -51.81 20.89
CA LYS A 127 17.88 -51.93 22.26
C LYS A 127 17.96 -53.41 22.66
N LYS A 128 19.14 -53.85 23.08
CA LYS A 128 19.43 -55.26 23.40
C LYS A 128 18.86 -55.61 24.77
N GLU A 129 17.58 -55.96 24.84
CA GLU A 129 16.91 -56.30 26.11
C GLU A 129 16.94 -57.80 26.44
N GLN A 130 17.07 -58.12 27.73
CA GLN A 130 17.36 -59.46 28.27
C GLN A 130 16.11 -60.28 28.65
N SER A 131 14.90 -59.74 28.62
CA SER A 131 13.66 -60.47 28.95
C SER A 131 12.51 -60.21 27.96
N ASP A 132 11.60 -61.18 27.83
CA ASP A 132 10.49 -61.09 26.88
C ASP A 132 9.44 -60.05 27.28
N ASP A 133 9.22 -59.81 28.58
CA ASP A 133 8.26 -58.83 29.10
C ASP A 133 8.60 -57.40 28.65
N ALA A 134 9.89 -57.09 28.61
CA ALA A 134 10.39 -55.80 28.20
C ALA A 134 10.27 -55.60 26.67
N ARG A 135 10.45 -56.68 25.89
CA ARG A 135 10.15 -56.68 24.44
C ARG A 135 8.67 -56.45 24.15
N PHE A 136 7.75 -57.05 24.91
CA PHE A 136 6.30 -56.83 24.74
C PHE A 136 5.90 -55.38 25.07
N SER A 137 6.51 -54.78 26.09
CA SER A 137 6.30 -53.36 26.41
C SER A 137 6.71 -52.44 25.25
N ASP A 138 7.85 -52.72 24.62
CA ASP A 138 8.35 -51.90 23.51
C ASP A 138 7.53 -52.06 22.23
N VAL A 139 6.99 -53.26 21.96
CA VAL A 139 5.98 -53.46 20.89
C VAL A 139 4.74 -52.60 21.16
N HIS A 140 4.23 -52.57 22.39
CA HIS A 140 3.05 -51.77 22.72
C HIS A 140 3.29 -50.28 22.48
N LYS A 141 4.43 -49.75 22.94
CA LYS A 141 4.83 -48.35 22.71
C LYS A 141 4.99 -48.02 21.23
N ALA A 142 5.60 -48.92 20.45
CA ALA A 142 5.75 -48.72 19.02
C ALA A 142 4.39 -48.65 18.31
N VAL A 143 3.46 -49.53 18.68
CA VAL A 143 2.09 -49.53 18.12
C VAL A 143 1.32 -48.28 18.53
N GLU A 144 1.43 -47.83 19.78
CA GLU A 144 0.79 -46.60 20.27
C GLU A 144 1.32 -45.36 19.54
N LEU A 145 2.64 -45.28 19.34
CA LEU A 145 3.27 -44.21 18.57
C LEU A 145 2.80 -44.19 17.11
N VAL A 146 2.74 -45.36 16.46
CA VAL A 146 2.23 -45.47 15.09
C VAL A 146 0.76 -45.08 15.01
N ALA A 147 -0.08 -45.51 15.96
CA ALA A 147 -1.50 -45.18 15.99
C ALA A 147 -1.74 -43.67 16.16
N THR A 148 -1.00 -43.04 17.07
CA THR A 148 -1.09 -41.59 17.31
C THR A 148 -0.65 -40.79 16.08
N GLU A 149 0.42 -41.23 15.43
CA GLU A 149 0.96 -40.53 14.26
C GLU A 149 0.09 -40.75 13.03
N GLN A 150 -0.54 -41.92 12.90
CA GLN A 150 -1.56 -42.16 11.88
C GLN A 150 -2.79 -41.26 12.07
N GLN A 151 -3.26 -41.07 13.32
CA GLN A 151 -4.37 -40.17 13.62
C GLN A 151 -4.01 -38.70 13.35
N ASN A 152 -2.78 -38.28 13.68
CA ASN A 152 -2.31 -36.93 13.39
C ASN A 152 -2.16 -36.70 11.88
N LEU A 153 -1.63 -37.68 11.15
CA LEU A 153 -1.53 -37.64 9.70
C LEU A 153 -2.91 -37.54 9.07
N SER A 154 -3.87 -38.38 9.48
CA SER A 154 -5.23 -38.35 8.92
C SER A 154 -5.91 -37.00 9.13
N ALA A 155 -5.86 -36.44 10.34
CA ALA A 155 -6.42 -35.12 10.64
C ALA A 155 -5.75 -34.00 9.83
N ARG A 156 -4.42 -34.06 9.64
CA ARG A 156 -3.70 -33.08 8.83
C ARG A 156 -4.05 -33.19 7.34
N THR A 157 -4.16 -34.41 6.82
CA THR A 157 -4.59 -34.63 5.44
C THR A 157 -6.03 -34.19 5.20
N GLU A 158 -6.96 -34.50 6.10
CA GLU A 158 -8.36 -34.04 6.00
C GLU A 158 -8.44 -32.52 5.99
N LYS A 159 -7.73 -31.85 6.91
CA LYS A 159 -7.66 -30.40 6.94
C LYS A 159 -7.03 -29.81 5.67
N SER A 160 -5.95 -30.39 5.18
CA SER A 160 -5.29 -29.91 3.96
C SER A 160 -6.18 -30.10 2.73
N LEU A 161 -6.96 -31.19 2.67
CA LEU A 161 -7.88 -31.45 1.59
C LEU A 161 -9.07 -30.47 1.64
N SER A 162 -9.63 -30.21 2.83
CA SER A 162 -10.72 -29.24 2.96
C SER A 162 -10.29 -27.82 2.59
N GLU A 163 -9.09 -27.39 3.01
CA GLU A 163 -8.54 -26.08 2.64
C GLU A 163 -8.27 -25.98 1.13
N GLN A 164 -7.86 -27.08 0.49
CA GLN A 164 -7.68 -27.13 -0.97
C GLN A 164 -9.01 -27.09 -1.71
N GLU A 165 -10.03 -27.78 -1.20
CA GLU A 165 -11.38 -27.78 -1.78
C GLU A 165 -12.01 -26.38 -1.72
N GLU A 166 -11.88 -25.67 -0.59
CA GLU A 166 -12.31 -24.28 -0.45
C GLU A 166 -11.60 -23.38 -1.47
N ARG A 167 -10.26 -23.43 -1.56
CA ARG A 167 -9.51 -22.64 -2.55
C ARG A 167 -9.89 -22.94 -3.99
N LEU A 168 -10.15 -24.21 -4.32
CA LEU A 168 -10.59 -24.60 -5.65
C LEU A 168 -11.98 -24.02 -5.96
N SER A 169 -12.91 -24.08 -5.00
CA SER A 169 -14.25 -23.51 -5.17
C SER A 169 -14.23 -21.99 -5.36
N GLU A 170 -13.37 -21.28 -4.63
CA GLU A 170 -13.17 -19.83 -4.79
C GLU A 170 -12.58 -19.50 -6.18
N LEU A 171 -11.59 -20.29 -6.62
CA LEU A 171 -10.95 -20.09 -7.91
C LEU A 171 -11.92 -20.38 -9.07
N GLU A 172 -12.74 -21.43 -8.96
CA GLU A 172 -13.78 -21.75 -9.93
C GLU A 172 -14.80 -20.62 -10.06
N THR A 173 -15.24 -20.06 -8.92
CA THR A 173 -16.17 -18.91 -8.89
C THR A 173 -15.56 -17.68 -9.57
N SER A 174 -14.31 -17.34 -9.23
CA SER A 174 -13.62 -16.20 -9.84
C SER A 174 -13.42 -16.37 -11.35
N LEU A 175 -13.11 -17.60 -11.80
CA LEU A 175 -12.96 -17.91 -13.22
C LEU A 175 -14.29 -17.74 -13.96
N GLN A 176 -15.40 -18.20 -13.36
CA GLN A 176 -16.73 -18.03 -13.94
C GLN A 176 -17.11 -16.55 -14.06
N GLU A 177 -16.85 -15.74 -13.04
CA GLU A 177 -17.06 -14.29 -13.07
C GLU A 177 -16.20 -13.58 -14.14
N GLN A 178 -14.94 -13.99 -14.29
CA GLN A 178 -14.07 -13.45 -15.34
C GLN A 178 -14.55 -13.83 -16.74
N GLN A 179 -15.03 -15.06 -16.92
CA GLN A 179 -15.60 -15.50 -18.20
C GLN A 179 -16.87 -14.72 -18.56
N THR A 180 -17.76 -14.48 -17.61
CA THR A 180 -18.97 -13.68 -17.87
C THR A 180 -18.61 -12.23 -18.21
N ALA A 181 -17.74 -11.60 -17.42
CA ALA A 181 -17.27 -10.24 -17.69
C ALA A 181 -16.55 -10.13 -19.04
N PHE A 182 -15.76 -11.14 -19.42
CA PHE A 182 -15.11 -11.21 -20.72
C PHE A 182 -16.12 -11.31 -21.86
N ASN A 183 -17.12 -12.19 -21.75
CA ASN A 183 -18.17 -12.32 -22.76
C ASN A 183 -18.97 -11.01 -22.89
N GLU A 184 -19.31 -10.34 -21.77
CA GLU A 184 -19.96 -9.03 -21.80
C GLU A 184 -19.10 -7.95 -22.48
N LEU A 185 -17.78 -7.97 -22.26
CA LEU A 185 -16.85 -7.05 -22.92
C LEU A 185 -16.81 -7.32 -24.43
N VAL A 186 -16.72 -8.58 -24.84
CA VAL A 186 -16.75 -9.00 -26.25
C VAL A 186 -18.06 -8.54 -26.90
N ASP A 187 -19.20 -8.74 -26.23
CA ASP A 187 -20.50 -8.28 -26.71
C ASP A 187 -20.53 -6.75 -26.85
N LYS A 188 -20.06 -6.00 -25.85
CA LYS A 188 -19.97 -4.53 -25.91
C LYS A 188 -19.07 -4.07 -27.07
N LEU A 189 -17.89 -4.65 -27.22
CA LEU A 189 -16.93 -4.29 -28.28
C LEU A 189 -17.45 -4.68 -29.67
N SER A 190 -18.24 -5.74 -29.79
CA SER A 190 -18.87 -6.11 -31.07
C SER A 190 -19.98 -5.14 -31.51
N HIS A 191 -20.56 -4.39 -30.56
CA HIS A 191 -21.56 -3.35 -30.81
C HIS A 191 -20.98 -1.92 -30.77
N GLU A 192 -19.76 -1.73 -30.25
CA GLU A 192 -19.01 -0.49 -30.41
C GLU A 192 -18.59 -0.35 -31.87
N ASP A 193 -19.42 0.41 -32.57
CA ASP A 193 -19.38 0.74 -33.98
C ASP A 193 -17.97 1.14 -34.46
N SER A 194 -17.49 0.40 -35.46
CA SER A 194 -16.39 0.71 -36.38
C SER A 194 -16.70 1.96 -37.20
N ARG A 195 -16.94 3.10 -36.54
CA ARG A 195 -17.35 4.34 -37.20
C ARG A 195 -16.25 4.81 -38.15
N GLN A 196 -16.56 4.81 -39.44
CA GLN A 196 -15.76 5.47 -40.47
C GLN A 196 -15.91 7.01 -40.44
N ASP A 197 -16.76 7.54 -39.56
CA ASP A 197 -17.00 8.98 -39.42
C ASP A 197 -15.90 9.65 -38.58
N TYR A 198 -14.72 9.74 -39.17
CA TYR A 198 -13.64 10.60 -38.71
C TYR A 198 -14.07 12.06 -38.89
N ARG A 199 -14.06 12.85 -37.81
CA ARG A 199 -14.15 14.33 -37.92
C ARG A 199 -12.98 14.82 -38.77
N GLN A 200 -13.25 15.37 -39.96
CA GLN A 200 -12.22 16.04 -40.74
C GLN A 200 -11.60 17.18 -39.90
N ARG A 201 -10.26 17.27 -39.90
CA ARG A 201 -9.55 18.38 -39.26
C ARG A 201 -10.00 19.70 -39.88
N ALA A 202 -10.34 20.66 -39.02
CA ALA A 202 -10.74 22.01 -39.41
C ALA A 202 -9.67 22.66 -40.31
N THR A 203 -10.07 23.10 -41.50
CA THR A 203 -9.23 23.92 -42.38
C THR A 203 -9.23 25.35 -41.83
N GLY A 204 -8.12 25.75 -41.21
CA GLY A 204 -7.90 27.12 -40.79
C GLY A 204 -7.79 28.05 -41.98
N GLY A 205 -8.70 29.03 -42.05
CA GLY A 205 -8.50 30.37 -42.63
C GLY A 205 -8.38 30.51 -44.15
N ASN A 206 -9.49 30.88 -44.82
CA ASN A 206 -9.63 32.06 -45.70
C ASN A 206 -10.86 31.92 -46.63
N ALA A 207 -11.95 32.65 -46.33
CA ALA A 207 -12.77 33.41 -47.30
C ALA A 207 -13.99 34.05 -46.58
N PRO A 208 -14.51 35.20 -47.06
CA PRO A 208 -15.24 36.17 -46.24
C PRO A 208 -16.77 36.10 -46.36
N ALA A 209 -17.40 36.78 -45.39
CA ALA A 209 -18.74 37.37 -45.36
C ALA A 209 -19.97 36.48 -45.11
N ASP A 210 -20.85 37.06 -44.29
CA ASP A 210 -22.25 36.72 -44.03
C ASP A 210 -22.58 35.48 -43.20
N THR A 211 -22.40 35.62 -41.89
CA THR A 211 -23.43 35.17 -40.94
C THR A 211 -23.60 36.21 -39.82
N LEU A 212 -24.63 37.03 -39.96
CA LEU A 212 -25.24 37.81 -38.87
C LEU A 212 -25.74 36.84 -37.80
N THR A 213 -25.12 36.82 -36.62
CA THR A 213 -25.75 36.27 -35.42
C THR A 213 -26.47 37.41 -34.70
N ASN A 214 -27.79 37.36 -34.73
CA ASN A 214 -28.65 38.22 -33.94
C ASN A 214 -28.89 37.53 -32.59
N CYS A 215 -28.62 38.26 -31.50
CA CYS A 215 -28.84 37.91 -30.08
C CYS A 215 -28.11 36.64 -29.57
#